data_AF-A0A7W0ZXH8-F1
#
_entry.id   AF-A0A7W0ZXH8-F1
#
_cell.length_a   1.000
_cell.length_b   1.000
_cell.length_c   1.000
_cell.angle_alpha   90.00
_cell.angle_beta   90.00
_cell.angle_gamma   90.00
#
_symmetry.space_group_name_H-M   'P 1'
#
loop_
_entity.id
_entity.type
_entity.pdbx_description
1 polymer ?
#
loop_
_entity_poly.entity_id
_entity_poly.type
_entity_poly.pdbx_seq_one_letter_code
_entity_poly.pdbx_strand_id
1 'polypeptide(L)'
;PVSRWINRPISTFVTRRLVGTNVTPNQMTVVANVIGALGVVLVFQGIWATLALGALLVQLQSILDGCDGEIARLKFKSSKIGEWLDNVLDDQVNVGYGTALGFAATALTGQWWWTWVGLGAGAAFMVHNLLYYAQLAFVHRSGNPFNFRWWFEKPGVDVTALLSEPTLMNRIGGAFRSLVRRDVFLLAFLGLAVVGLPQIAVTWYAAIAASQFVLIVLHVANGGMRAR
;
A
#
# COMPACT_ATOMS: atom_id res chain seq x y z
N PRO A 1 6.80 -10.33 -6.18
CA PRO A 1 8.15 -10.40 -6.79
C PRO A 1 9.08 -9.36 -6.19
N VAL A 2 8.70 -8.07 -6.22
CA VAL A 2 9.48 -6.98 -5.63
C VAL A 2 9.72 -7.19 -4.13
N SER A 3 8.68 -7.49 -3.36
CA SER A 3 8.84 -7.79 -1.93
C SER A 3 9.83 -8.94 -1.65
N ARG A 4 9.79 -10.02 -2.45
CA ARG A 4 10.66 -11.20 -2.26
C ARG A 4 12.12 -10.91 -2.65
N TRP A 5 12.35 -10.18 -3.73
CA TRP A 5 13.67 -10.02 -4.33
C TRP A 5 14.38 -8.72 -3.95
N ILE A 6 13.64 -7.68 -3.56
CA ILE A 6 14.18 -6.35 -3.24
C ILE A 6 13.93 -6.04 -1.76
N ASN A 7 12.66 -5.99 -1.34
CA ASN A 7 12.35 -5.51 0.02
C ASN A 7 12.88 -6.46 1.09
N ARG A 8 12.63 -7.77 0.98
CA ARG A 8 13.00 -8.75 2.01
C ARG A 8 14.50 -8.86 2.28
N PRO A 9 15.40 -8.90 1.27
CA PRO A 9 16.83 -8.88 1.53
C PRO A 9 17.28 -7.64 2.29
N ILE A 10 16.75 -6.46 1.93
CA ILE A 10 17.11 -5.19 2.56
C ILE A 10 16.51 -5.09 3.97
N SER A 11 15.22 -5.41 4.14
CA SER A 11 14.54 -5.39 5.44
C SER A 11 15.21 -6.34 6.43
N THR A 12 15.53 -7.57 6.00
CA THR A 12 16.20 -8.55 6.85
C THR A 12 17.60 -8.07 7.26
N PHE A 13 18.34 -7.44 6.35
CA PHE A 13 19.65 -6.87 6.66
C PHE A 13 19.54 -5.77 7.73
N VAL A 14 18.59 -4.85 7.57
CA VAL A 14 18.34 -3.76 8.53
C VAL A 14 17.88 -4.33 9.88
N THR A 15 16.90 -5.23 9.88
CA THR A 15 16.40 -5.93 11.06
C THR A 15 17.53 -6.62 11.82
N ARG A 16 18.44 -7.32 11.13
CA ARG A 16 19.58 -8.01 11.77
C ARG A 16 20.47 -7.06 12.57
N ARG A 17 20.58 -5.79 12.17
CA ARG A 17 21.35 -4.77 12.91
C ARG A 17 20.54 -4.13 14.03
N LEU A 18 19.23 -3.99 13.86
CA LEU A 18 18.35 -3.39 14.86
C LEU A 18 17.90 -4.36 15.96
N VAL A 19 17.88 -5.67 15.70
CA VAL A 19 17.36 -6.66 16.65
C VAL A 19 18.15 -6.71 17.96
N GLY A 20 19.46 -6.43 17.93
CA GLY A 20 20.30 -6.34 19.13
C GLY A 20 20.16 -5.03 19.94
N THR A 21 19.38 -4.07 19.44
CA THR A 21 19.16 -2.76 20.10
C THR A 21 17.84 -2.75 20.91
N ASN A 22 17.57 -1.66 21.63
CA ASN A 22 16.31 -1.48 22.37
C ASN A 22 15.12 -1.01 21.51
N VAL A 23 15.30 -0.87 20.18
CA VAL A 23 14.23 -0.44 19.26
C VAL A 23 13.04 -1.40 19.34
N THR A 24 11.84 -0.84 19.51
CA THR A 24 10.57 -1.57 19.53
C THR A 24 9.94 -1.66 18.13
N PRO A 25 9.06 -2.64 17.86
CA PRO A 25 8.33 -2.72 16.60
C PRO A 25 7.60 -1.41 16.27
N ASN A 26 6.79 -0.90 17.21
CA ASN A 26 6.03 0.33 16.99
C ASN A 26 6.91 1.56 16.71
N GLN A 27 8.09 1.65 17.32
CA GLN A 27 9.06 2.72 16.99
C GLN A 27 9.54 2.59 15.55
N MET A 28 9.81 1.37 15.09
CA MET A 28 10.20 1.11 13.71
C MET A 28 9.07 1.48 12.73
N THR A 29 7.83 1.10 13.03
CA THR A 29 6.63 1.50 12.26
C THR A 29 6.53 3.01 12.10
N VAL A 30 6.66 3.75 13.21
CA VAL A 30 6.59 5.23 13.21
C VAL A 30 7.74 5.83 12.40
N VAL A 31 8.97 5.34 12.55
CA VAL A 31 10.13 5.83 11.79
C VAL A 31 9.94 5.60 10.30
N ALA A 32 9.51 4.40 9.89
CA ALA A 32 9.23 4.09 8.49
C ALA A 32 8.17 5.05 7.92
N ASN A 33 7.10 5.28 8.67
CA ASN A 33 6.02 6.17 8.26
C ASN A 33 6.41 7.64 8.20
N VAL A 34 7.26 8.12 9.11
CA VAL A 34 7.85 9.48 9.02
C VAL A 34 8.68 9.62 7.75
N ILE A 35 9.49 8.62 7.39
CA ILE A 35 10.25 8.63 6.13
C ILE A 35 9.31 8.69 4.92
N GLY A 36 8.24 7.89 4.93
CA GLY A 36 7.21 7.92 3.89
C GLY A 36 6.53 9.28 3.78
N ALA A 37 6.12 9.88 4.91
CA ALA A 37 5.49 11.20 4.95
C ALA A 37 6.41 12.32 4.42
N LEU A 38 7.70 12.28 4.74
CA LEU A 38 8.69 13.19 4.15
C LEU A 38 8.76 13.02 2.62
N GLY A 39 8.71 11.77 2.14
CA GLY A 39 8.62 11.47 0.72
C GLY A 39 7.38 12.07 0.04
N VAL A 40 6.22 11.96 0.68
CA VAL A 40 4.96 12.57 0.22
C VAL A 40 5.09 14.08 0.11
N VAL A 41 5.67 14.74 1.11
CA VAL A 41 5.89 16.21 1.10
C VAL A 41 6.78 16.62 -0.07
N LEU A 42 7.88 15.90 -0.33
CA LEU A 42 8.78 16.20 -1.45
C LEU A 42 8.11 16.02 -2.83
N VAL A 43 7.25 15.01 -2.96
CA VAL A 43 6.47 14.77 -4.18
C VAL A 43 5.45 15.88 -4.39
N PHE A 44 4.76 16.29 -3.32
CA PHE A 44 3.73 17.33 -3.34
C PHE A 44 4.26 18.69 -3.83
N GLN A 45 5.54 19.00 -3.60
CA GLN A 45 6.17 20.23 -4.10
C GLN A 45 6.12 20.35 -5.63
N GLY A 46 5.97 19.24 -6.35
CA GLY A 46 5.84 19.23 -7.81
C GLY A 46 7.10 19.67 -8.57
N ILE A 47 8.25 19.67 -7.90
CA ILE A 47 9.55 19.98 -8.50
C ILE A 47 10.17 18.66 -8.99
N TRP A 48 10.60 18.60 -10.25
CA TRP A 48 11.14 17.36 -10.83
C TRP A 48 12.34 16.81 -10.04
N ALA A 49 13.24 17.70 -9.57
CA ALA A 49 14.41 17.30 -8.79
C ALA A 49 14.05 16.62 -7.45
N THR A 50 12.99 17.07 -6.77
CA THR A 50 12.56 16.50 -5.49
C THR A 50 11.63 15.30 -5.67
N LEU A 51 10.99 15.16 -6.83
CA LEU A 51 10.04 14.09 -7.13
C LEU A 51 10.67 12.70 -7.01
N ALA A 52 11.85 12.50 -7.61
CA ALA A 52 12.57 11.22 -7.56
C ALA A 52 13.01 10.87 -6.13
N LEU A 53 13.51 11.86 -5.37
CA LEU A 53 13.88 11.68 -3.98
C LEU A 53 12.65 11.32 -3.12
N GLY A 54 11.54 12.02 -3.30
CA GLY A 54 10.32 11.74 -2.55
C GLY A 54 9.76 10.35 -2.85
N ALA A 55 9.72 9.94 -4.12
CA ALA A 55 9.34 8.58 -4.51
C ALA A 55 10.31 7.51 -3.94
N LEU A 56 11.60 7.82 -3.86
CA LEU A 56 12.59 6.94 -3.25
C LEU A 56 12.35 6.77 -1.74
N LEU A 57 12.00 7.84 -1.03
CA LEU A 57 11.67 7.78 0.39
C LEU A 57 10.39 6.96 0.65
N VAL A 58 9.36 7.09 -0.21
CA VAL A 58 8.15 6.24 -0.11
C VAL A 58 8.49 4.77 -0.41
N GLN A 59 9.33 4.50 -1.41
CA GLN A 59 9.81 3.14 -1.67
C GLN A 59 10.63 2.59 -0.48
N LEU A 60 11.45 3.44 0.16
CA LEU A 60 12.21 3.08 1.34
C LEU A 60 11.30 2.78 2.53
N GLN A 61 10.25 3.57 2.74
CA GLN A 61 9.21 3.26 3.74
C GLN A 61 8.64 1.87 3.48
N SER A 62 8.26 1.53 2.25
CA SER A 62 7.73 0.19 1.90
C SER A 62 8.72 -0.97 2.13
N ILE A 63 10.03 -0.68 2.13
CA ILE A 63 11.07 -1.65 2.48
C ILE A 63 11.18 -1.79 4.01
N LEU A 64 11.23 -0.65 4.71
CA LEU A 64 11.41 -0.57 6.16
C LEU A 64 10.19 -1.03 6.95
N ASP A 65 9.00 -0.92 6.37
CA ASP A 65 7.75 -1.48 6.85
C ASP A 65 7.89 -2.99 7.15
N GLY A 66 8.63 -3.74 6.33
CA GLY A 66 8.90 -5.15 6.61
C GLY A 66 9.69 -5.42 7.90
N CYS A 67 10.43 -4.44 8.43
CA CYS A 67 11.30 -4.61 9.58
C CYS A 67 10.52 -4.68 10.90
N ASP A 68 9.40 -3.98 11.06
CA ASP A 68 8.71 -3.92 12.34
C ASP A 68 8.13 -5.29 12.75
N GLY A 69 7.55 -6.02 11.79
CA GLY A 69 7.00 -7.35 11.96
C GLY A 69 8.11 -8.40 12.07
N GLU A 70 9.25 -8.20 11.42
CA GLU A 70 10.44 -9.03 11.63
C GLU A 70 10.99 -8.86 13.05
N ILE A 71 11.11 -7.62 13.55
CA ILE A 71 11.53 -7.31 14.92
C ILE A 71 10.50 -7.86 15.92
N ALA A 72 9.19 -7.71 15.65
CA ALA A 72 8.13 -8.21 16.52
C ALA A 72 8.21 -9.74 16.69
N ARG A 73 8.45 -10.48 15.61
CA ARG A 73 8.63 -11.94 15.65
C ARG A 73 9.91 -12.35 16.36
N LEU A 74 11.03 -11.70 16.06
CA LEU A 74 12.33 -12.05 16.66
C LEU A 74 12.42 -11.70 18.14
N LYS A 75 11.76 -10.63 18.58
CA LYS A 75 11.73 -10.19 19.99
C LYS A 75 10.53 -10.72 20.77
N PHE A 76 9.64 -11.51 20.16
CA PHE A 76 8.37 -11.95 20.75
C PHE A 76 7.51 -10.79 21.29
N LYS A 77 7.47 -9.67 20.54
CA LYS A 77 6.75 -8.43 20.88
C LYS A 77 5.59 -8.12 19.91
N SER A 78 4.97 -9.14 19.32
CA SER A 78 3.76 -8.95 18.51
C SER A 78 2.61 -8.46 19.38
N SER A 79 1.82 -7.51 18.86
CA SER A 79 0.66 -6.97 19.57
C SER A 79 -0.42 -6.53 18.59
N LYS A 80 -1.70 -6.64 19.01
CA LYS A 80 -2.84 -6.19 18.19
C LYS A 80 -2.78 -4.70 17.87
N ILE A 81 -2.31 -3.89 18.83
CA ILE A 81 -2.17 -2.44 18.65
C ILE A 81 -1.10 -2.16 17.60
N GLY A 82 0.02 -2.90 17.63
CA GLY A 82 1.07 -2.80 16.62
C GLY A 82 0.55 -3.14 15.22
N GLU A 83 -0.23 -4.23 15.08
CA GLU A 83 -0.86 -4.59 13.80
C GLU A 83 -1.77 -3.49 13.25
N TRP A 84 -2.58 -2.85 14.11
CA TRP A 84 -3.43 -1.73 13.69
C TRP A 84 -2.60 -0.50 13.31
N LEU A 85 -1.61 -0.14 14.12
CA LEU A 85 -0.76 1.02 13.90
C LEU A 85 -0.01 0.90 12.56
N ASP A 86 0.55 -0.26 12.29
CA ASP A 86 1.29 -0.58 11.08
C ASP A 86 0.45 -0.38 9.82
N ASN A 87 -0.63 -1.15 9.70
CA ASN A 87 -1.49 -1.10 8.51
C ASN A 87 -2.11 0.29 8.28
N VAL A 88 -2.61 0.94 9.34
CA VAL A 88 -3.27 2.24 9.21
C VAL A 88 -2.29 3.32 8.76
N LEU A 89 -1.11 3.43 9.40
CA LEU A 89 -0.15 4.48 9.04
C LEU A 89 0.36 4.30 7.60
N ASP A 90 0.66 3.05 7.23
CA ASP A 90 1.12 2.72 5.90
C ASP A 90 0.13 3.10 4.80
N ASP A 91 -1.16 2.87 5.06
CA ASP A 91 -2.23 3.28 4.16
C ASP A 91 -2.36 4.80 4.06
N GLN A 92 -2.11 5.55 5.14
CA GLN A 92 -2.11 7.01 5.06
C GLN A 92 -0.95 7.55 4.21
N VAL A 93 0.23 6.92 4.27
CA VAL A 93 1.33 7.26 3.36
C VAL A 93 0.94 6.95 1.92
N ASN A 94 0.27 5.82 1.64
CA ASN A 94 -0.19 5.47 0.29
C ASN A 94 -1.20 6.49 -0.26
N VAL A 95 -2.21 6.86 0.54
CA VAL A 95 -3.21 7.87 0.16
C VAL A 95 -2.57 9.24 -0.06
N GLY A 96 -1.68 9.64 0.85
CA GLY A 96 -0.93 10.88 0.73
C GLY A 96 -0.08 10.92 -0.54
N TYR A 97 0.65 9.84 -0.82
CA TYR A 97 1.52 9.74 -2.00
C TYR A 97 0.73 9.80 -3.31
N GLY A 98 -0.34 9.01 -3.43
CA GLY A 98 -1.19 9.02 -4.62
C GLY A 98 -1.85 10.38 -4.88
N THR A 99 -2.27 11.06 -3.80
CA THR A 99 -2.80 12.43 -3.88
C THR A 99 -1.72 13.42 -4.32
N ALA A 100 -0.52 13.35 -3.71
CA ALA A 100 0.62 14.21 -4.04
C ALA A 100 1.08 14.05 -5.49
N LEU A 101 0.98 12.85 -6.07
CA LEU A 101 1.27 12.62 -7.49
C LEU A 101 0.35 13.44 -8.42
N GLY A 102 -0.91 13.69 -8.04
CA GLY A 102 -1.82 14.57 -8.78
C GLY A 102 -1.34 16.03 -8.81
N PHE A 103 -0.91 16.54 -7.66
CA PHE A 103 -0.30 17.87 -7.56
C PHE A 103 1.00 17.95 -8.37
N ALA A 104 1.87 16.95 -8.26
CA ALA A 104 3.11 16.87 -9.04
C ALA A 104 2.86 16.83 -10.55
N ALA A 105 1.84 16.08 -10.99
CA ALA A 105 1.44 16.03 -12.39
C ALA A 105 0.89 17.37 -12.89
N THR A 106 0.09 18.08 -12.08
CA THR A 106 -0.32 19.46 -12.41
C THR A 106 0.89 20.38 -12.56
N ALA A 107 1.84 20.34 -11.63
CA ALA A 107 3.03 21.19 -11.65
C ALA A 107 3.92 20.95 -12.87
N LEU A 108 4.14 19.69 -13.27
CA LEU A 108 5.03 19.36 -14.39
C LEU A 108 4.36 19.46 -15.76
N THR A 109 3.05 19.22 -15.88
CA THR A 109 2.34 19.24 -17.17
C THR A 109 1.62 20.57 -17.45
N GLY A 110 1.42 21.41 -16.44
CA GLY A 110 0.61 22.62 -16.50
C GLY A 110 -0.92 22.37 -16.51
N GLN A 111 -1.34 21.11 -16.44
CA GLN A 111 -2.76 20.74 -16.52
C GLN A 111 -3.38 20.62 -15.13
N TRP A 112 -4.29 21.54 -14.78
CA TRP A 112 -4.89 21.64 -13.44
C TRP A 112 -5.77 20.45 -13.05
N TRP A 113 -6.31 19.71 -14.03
CA TRP A 113 -7.21 18.60 -13.76
C TRP A 113 -6.53 17.39 -13.09
N TRP A 114 -5.20 17.27 -13.18
CA TRP A 114 -4.47 16.21 -12.47
C TRP A 114 -4.59 16.30 -10.94
N THR A 115 -4.70 17.52 -10.41
CA THR A 115 -5.00 17.73 -8.98
C THR A 115 -6.31 17.05 -8.60
N TRP A 116 -7.35 17.19 -9.42
CA TRP A 116 -8.65 16.55 -9.17
C TRP A 116 -8.61 15.04 -9.34
N VAL A 117 -7.80 14.53 -10.28
CA VAL A 117 -7.58 13.08 -10.40
C VAL A 117 -6.91 12.54 -9.13
N GLY A 118 -5.87 13.21 -8.63
CA GLY A 118 -5.19 12.83 -7.39
C GLY A 118 -6.10 12.88 -6.17
N LEU A 119 -6.81 14.00 -5.98
CA LEU A 119 -7.77 14.17 -4.88
C LEU A 119 -8.92 13.15 -4.93
N GLY A 120 -9.50 12.94 -6.11
CA GLY A 120 -10.57 11.97 -6.31
C GLY A 120 -10.12 10.53 -6.05
N ALA A 121 -8.94 10.16 -6.54
CA ALA A 121 -8.34 8.86 -6.26
C ALA A 121 -8.04 8.67 -4.77
N GLY A 122 -7.43 9.67 -4.12
CA GLY A 122 -7.16 9.64 -2.69
C GLY A 122 -8.42 9.51 -1.85
N ALA A 123 -9.48 10.25 -2.19
CA ALA A 123 -10.78 10.15 -1.51
C ALA A 123 -11.43 8.78 -1.71
N ALA A 124 -11.42 8.22 -2.92
CA ALA A 124 -11.96 6.89 -3.20
C ALA A 124 -11.21 5.80 -2.41
N PHE A 125 -9.89 5.88 -2.35
CA PHE A 125 -9.06 4.97 -1.58
C PHE A 125 -9.27 5.15 -0.07
N MET A 126 -9.47 6.37 0.42
CA MET A 126 -9.79 6.64 1.83
C MET A 126 -11.14 6.02 2.23
N VAL A 127 -12.17 6.13 1.38
CA VAL A 127 -13.46 5.46 1.62
C VAL A 127 -13.28 3.94 1.65
N HIS A 128 -12.46 3.40 0.75
CA HIS A 128 -12.11 1.99 0.77
C HIS A 128 -11.47 1.57 2.10
N ASN A 129 -10.42 2.27 2.53
CA ASN A 129 -9.73 2.00 3.79
C ASN A 129 -10.68 2.10 4.99
N LEU A 130 -11.55 3.12 5.03
CA LEU A 130 -12.52 3.28 6.11
C LEU A 130 -13.46 2.07 6.24
N LEU A 131 -14.04 1.62 5.12
CA LEU A 131 -14.96 0.47 5.12
C LEU A 131 -14.22 -0.85 5.42
N TYR A 132 -13.04 -1.01 4.84
CA TYR A 132 -12.15 -2.13 5.08
C TYR A 132 -11.80 -2.26 6.57
N TYR A 133 -11.36 -1.17 7.20
CA TYR A 133 -11.02 -1.13 8.62
C TYR A 133 -12.24 -1.22 9.53
N ALA A 134 -13.38 -0.64 9.15
CA ALA A 134 -14.63 -0.82 9.89
C ALA A 134 -15.00 -2.31 9.97
N GLN A 135 -14.85 -3.06 8.89
CA GLN A 135 -15.09 -4.50 8.90
C GLN A 135 -14.09 -5.25 9.78
N LEU A 136 -12.80 -4.96 9.65
CA LEU A 136 -11.77 -5.56 10.50
C LEU A 136 -12.01 -5.31 11.99
N ALA A 137 -12.44 -4.09 12.35
CA ALA A 137 -12.74 -3.71 13.73
C ALA A 137 -14.02 -4.35 14.26
N PHE A 138 -15.14 -4.21 13.54
CA PHE A 138 -16.46 -4.57 14.04
C PHE A 138 -16.85 -6.03 13.79
N VAL A 139 -16.39 -6.62 12.69
CA VAL A 139 -16.73 -8.01 12.33
C VAL A 139 -15.65 -8.97 12.82
N HIS A 140 -14.37 -8.68 12.53
CA HIS A 140 -13.27 -9.61 12.82
C HIS A 140 -12.53 -9.33 14.12
N ARG A 141 -12.72 -8.17 14.74
CA ARG A 141 -12.04 -7.72 15.97
C ARG A 141 -10.51 -7.93 15.93
N SER A 142 -9.90 -7.65 14.78
CA SER A 142 -8.49 -7.89 14.52
C SER A 142 -7.91 -6.84 13.59
N GLY A 143 -6.67 -6.43 13.82
CA GLY A 143 -5.91 -5.56 12.91
C GLY A 143 -5.18 -6.34 11.82
N ASN A 144 -5.35 -7.67 11.77
CA ASN A 144 -4.67 -8.53 10.81
C ASN A 144 -5.43 -8.56 9.48
N PRO A 145 -4.81 -8.09 8.37
CA PRO A 145 -5.43 -8.07 7.05
C PRO A 145 -5.93 -9.44 6.55
N PHE A 146 -5.33 -10.54 6.99
CA PHE A 146 -5.70 -11.91 6.59
C PHE A 146 -7.08 -12.35 7.09
N ASN A 147 -7.65 -11.64 8.05
CA ASN A 147 -8.99 -11.92 8.55
C ASN A 147 -10.10 -11.35 7.65
N PHE A 148 -9.77 -10.39 6.78
CA PHE A 148 -10.72 -9.85 5.83
C PHE A 148 -11.17 -10.92 4.81
N ARG A 149 -12.47 -10.97 4.54
CA ARG A 149 -13.08 -11.91 3.59
C ARG A 149 -14.00 -11.17 2.64
N TRP A 150 -13.77 -11.32 1.34
CA TRP A 150 -14.67 -10.75 0.33
C TRP A 150 -16.03 -11.47 0.32
N TRP A 151 -17.07 -10.80 -0.17
CA TRP A 151 -18.45 -11.32 -0.15
C TRP A 151 -18.58 -12.58 -1.01
N PHE A 152 -17.79 -12.67 -2.08
CA PHE A 152 -17.73 -13.79 -3.00
C PHE A 152 -16.80 -14.93 -2.53
N GLU A 153 -16.04 -14.76 -1.45
CA GLU A 153 -15.26 -15.86 -0.86
C GLU A 153 -16.22 -16.84 -0.16
N LYS A 154 -16.29 -18.05 -0.73
CA LYS A 154 -17.04 -19.17 -0.16
C LYS A 154 -16.18 -19.90 0.88
N PRO A 155 -16.72 -20.24 2.06
CA PRO A 155 -16.02 -21.09 3.02
C PRO A 155 -15.62 -22.42 2.38
N GLY A 156 -14.36 -22.84 2.56
CA GLY A 156 -13.86 -24.15 2.11
C GLY A 156 -13.43 -24.23 0.63
N VAL A 157 -13.56 -23.17 -0.17
CA VAL A 157 -13.03 -23.13 -1.54
C VAL A 157 -11.67 -22.44 -1.54
N ASP A 158 -10.61 -23.19 -1.77
CA ASP A 158 -9.27 -22.61 -1.97
C ASP A 158 -9.15 -22.05 -3.39
N VAL A 159 -9.53 -20.78 -3.55
CA VAL A 159 -9.38 -20.02 -4.81
C VAL A 159 -7.91 -20.02 -5.28
N THR A 160 -6.96 -20.15 -4.36
CA THR A 160 -5.52 -20.25 -4.68
C THR A 160 -5.20 -21.52 -5.44
N ALA A 161 -5.84 -22.64 -5.08
CA ALA A 161 -5.70 -23.91 -5.80
C ALA A 161 -6.29 -23.81 -7.22
N LEU A 162 -7.46 -23.19 -7.38
CA LEU A 162 -8.09 -22.97 -8.70
C LEU A 162 -7.25 -22.08 -9.63
N LEU A 163 -6.60 -21.05 -9.07
CA LEU A 163 -5.75 -20.12 -9.83
C LEU A 163 -4.32 -20.62 -10.04
N SER A 164 -3.97 -21.81 -9.52
CA SER A 164 -2.64 -22.41 -9.67
C SER A 164 -2.48 -23.23 -10.95
N GLU A 165 -3.55 -23.48 -11.70
CA GLU A 165 -3.45 -24.15 -13.00
C GLU A 165 -2.65 -23.31 -14.00
N PRO A 166 -1.70 -23.88 -14.76
CA PRO A 166 -0.77 -23.15 -15.62
C PRO A 166 -1.38 -22.69 -16.96
N THR A 167 -2.64 -22.27 -16.96
CA THR A 167 -3.31 -21.74 -18.15
C THR A 167 -2.83 -20.33 -18.50
N LEU A 168 -2.91 -19.94 -19.78
CA LEU A 168 -2.59 -18.58 -20.25
C LEU A 168 -3.40 -17.52 -19.48
N MET A 169 -4.68 -17.79 -19.23
CA MET A 169 -5.56 -16.92 -18.47
C MET A 169 -5.05 -16.69 -17.04
N ASN A 170 -4.58 -17.75 -16.37
CA ASN A 170 -4.03 -17.63 -15.02
C ASN A 170 -2.67 -16.91 -14.99
N ARG A 171 -1.85 -17.04 -16.04
CA ARG A 171 -0.59 -16.26 -16.18
C ARG A 171 -0.87 -14.77 -16.37
N ILE A 172 -1.80 -14.42 -17.27
CA ILE A 172 -2.21 -13.03 -17.51
C ILE A 172 -2.83 -12.44 -16.22
N GLY A 173 -3.73 -13.18 -15.57
CA GLY A 173 -4.29 -12.79 -14.29
C GLY A 173 -3.26 -12.66 -13.17
N GLY A 174 -2.20 -13.48 -13.19
CA GLY A 174 -1.06 -13.38 -12.28
C GLY A 174 -0.24 -12.10 -12.49
N ALA A 175 0.04 -11.76 -13.75
CA ALA A 175 0.72 -10.52 -14.10
C ALA A 175 -0.10 -9.29 -13.69
N PHE A 176 -1.41 -9.28 -13.99
CA PHE A 176 -2.30 -8.22 -13.57
C PHE A 176 -2.35 -8.07 -12.03
N ARG A 177 -2.50 -9.19 -11.30
CA ARG A 177 -2.43 -9.18 -9.83
C ARG A 177 -1.11 -8.65 -9.30
N SER A 178 -0.01 -8.80 -10.04
CA SER A 178 1.28 -8.26 -9.63
C SER A 178 1.35 -6.73 -9.76
N LEU A 179 0.69 -6.16 -10.79
CA LEU A 179 0.66 -4.70 -11.02
C LEU A 179 -0.14 -3.95 -9.97
N VAL A 180 -1.08 -4.62 -9.31
CA VAL A 180 -1.89 -4.03 -8.22
C VAL A 180 -1.17 -4.15 -6.86
N ARG A 181 -0.05 -4.87 -6.77
CA ARG A 181 0.68 -5.00 -5.51
C ARG A 181 1.42 -3.70 -5.17
N ARG A 182 1.29 -3.28 -3.91
CA ARG A 182 1.92 -2.08 -3.34
C ARG A 182 3.39 -1.97 -3.67
N ASP A 183 4.16 -3.00 -3.37
CA ASP A 183 5.60 -3.07 -3.61
C ASP A 183 5.96 -2.90 -5.10
N VAL A 184 5.11 -3.36 -6.02
CA VAL A 184 5.36 -3.29 -7.46
C VAL A 184 5.04 -1.91 -8.01
N PHE A 185 3.85 -1.36 -7.70
CA PHE A 185 3.50 -0.05 -8.23
C PHE A 185 4.34 1.08 -7.61
N LEU A 186 4.75 1.00 -6.34
CA LEU A 186 5.62 2.01 -5.74
C LEU A 186 6.98 2.06 -6.44
N LEU A 187 7.55 0.90 -6.77
CA LEU A 187 8.80 0.84 -7.54
C LEU A 187 8.61 1.37 -8.97
N ALA A 188 7.48 1.06 -9.61
CA ALA A 188 7.16 1.62 -10.91
C ALA A 188 6.97 3.14 -10.86
N PHE A 189 6.33 3.67 -9.81
CA PHE A 189 6.12 5.10 -9.60
C PHE A 189 7.43 5.81 -9.34
N LEU A 190 8.40 5.18 -8.65
CA LEU A 190 9.77 5.68 -8.55
C LEU A 190 10.43 5.81 -9.93
N GLY A 191 10.32 4.79 -10.80
CA GLY A 191 10.82 4.87 -12.16
C GLY A 191 10.19 6.02 -12.96
N LEU A 192 8.86 6.18 -12.86
CA LEU A 192 8.13 7.27 -13.50
C LEU A 192 8.52 8.64 -12.93
N ALA A 193 8.74 8.74 -11.63
CA ALA A 193 9.20 9.95 -10.96
C ALA A 193 10.58 10.40 -11.46
N VAL A 194 11.52 9.45 -11.64
CA VAL A 194 12.86 9.73 -12.19
C VAL A 194 12.77 10.31 -13.60
N VAL A 195 11.90 9.75 -14.45
CA VAL A 195 11.73 10.21 -15.84
C VAL A 195 10.82 11.46 -15.94
N GLY A 196 10.24 11.93 -14.84
CA GLY A 196 9.40 13.12 -14.82
C GLY A 196 7.99 12.87 -15.40
N LEU A 197 7.45 11.67 -15.21
CA LEU A 197 6.13 11.25 -15.69
C LEU A 197 5.12 10.94 -14.56
N PRO A 198 4.93 11.83 -13.56
CA PRO A 198 3.97 11.59 -12.47
C PRO A 198 2.52 11.46 -12.95
N GLN A 199 2.19 11.98 -14.14
CA GLN A 199 0.87 11.83 -14.76
C GLN A 199 0.52 10.36 -15.03
N ILE A 200 1.50 9.54 -15.43
CA ILE A 200 1.26 8.10 -15.64
C ILE A 200 1.06 7.41 -14.29
N ALA A 201 1.84 7.81 -13.28
CA ALA A 201 1.76 7.27 -11.93
C ALA A 201 0.40 7.58 -11.29
N VAL A 202 -0.08 8.82 -11.36
CA VAL A 202 -1.40 9.19 -10.81
C VAL A 202 -2.54 8.54 -11.58
N THR A 203 -2.45 8.36 -12.90
CA THR A 203 -3.46 7.59 -13.66
C THR A 203 -3.54 6.14 -13.19
N TRP A 204 -2.39 5.49 -12.99
CA TRP A 204 -2.36 4.12 -12.48
C TRP A 204 -2.91 4.06 -11.05
N TYR A 205 -2.50 4.99 -10.18
CA TYR A 205 -3.04 5.10 -8.83
C TYR A 205 -4.58 5.27 -8.83
N ALA A 206 -5.10 6.15 -9.69
CA ALA A 206 -6.54 6.36 -9.83
C ALA A 206 -7.28 5.10 -10.31
N ALA A 207 -6.69 4.32 -11.23
CA ALA A 207 -7.26 3.06 -11.67
C ALA A 207 -7.33 2.03 -10.53
N ILE A 208 -6.28 1.94 -9.70
CA ILE A 208 -6.28 1.07 -8.50
C ILE A 208 -7.35 1.54 -7.52
N ALA A 209 -7.36 2.83 -7.18
CA ALA A 209 -8.31 3.42 -6.23
C ALA A 209 -9.77 3.19 -6.67
N ALA A 210 -10.09 3.43 -7.95
CA ALA A 210 -11.41 3.19 -8.51
C ALA A 210 -11.81 1.71 -8.42
N SER A 211 -10.89 0.79 -8.77
CA SER A 211 -11.17 -0.64 -8.69
C SER A 211 -11.47 -1.11 -7.26
N GLN A 212 -10.69 -0.65 -6.28
CA GLN A 212 -10.86 -0.99 -4.88
C GLN A 212 -12.12 -0.37 -4.27
N PHE A 213 -12.43 0.87 -4.66
CA PHE A 213 -13.67 1.54 -4.30
C PHE A 213 -14.90 0.79 -4.84
N VAL A 214 -14.89 0.39 -6.10
CA VAL A 214 -15.99 -0.41 -6.67
C VAL A 214 -16.13 -1.73 -5.93
N LEU A 215 -15.01 -2.44 -5.69
CA LEU A 215 -15.05 -3.73 -5.00
C LEU A 215 -15.58 -3.62 -3.58
N ILE A 216 -15.18 -2.62 -2.80
CA ILE A 216 -15.66 -2.46 -1.42
C ILE A 216 -17.12 -2.01 -1.37
N VAL A 217 -17.58 -1.18 -2.33
CA VAL A 217 -18.99 -0.82 -2.44
C VAL A 217 -19.84 -2.05 -2.77
N LEU A 218 -19.40 -2.87 -3.73
CA LEU A 218 -20.05 -4.15 -4.04
C LEU A 218 -20.02 -5.10 -2.84
N HIS A 219 -18.93 -5.12 -2.08
CA HIS A 219 -18.83 -5.92 -0.85
C HIS A 219 -19.90 -5.53 0.16
N VAL A 220 -20.03 -4.24 0.46
CA VAL A 220 -21.03 -3.72 1.39
C VAL A 220 -22.45 -3.96 0.87
N ALA A 221 -22.71 -3.68 -0.41
CA ALA A 221 -24.02 -3.86 -1.03
C ALA A 221 -24.50 -5.32 -1.01
N ASN A 222 -23.57 -6.28 -1.13
CA ASN A 222 -23.86 -7.71 -1.06
C ASN A 222 -23.80 -8.28 0.38
N GLY A 223 -23.92 -7.43 1.40
CA GLY A 223 -24.02 -7.86 2.80
C GLY A 223 -22.70 -8.29 3.44
N GLY A 224 -21.55 -7.91 2.86
CA GLY A 224 -20.21 -8.22 3.37
C GLY A 224 -19.94 -7.72 4.80
N MET A 225 -20.66 -6.69 5.24
CA MET A 225 -20.56 -6.12 6.60
C MET A 225 -21.35 -6.91 7.67
N ARG A 226 -22.09 -7.95 7.29
CA ARG A 226 -22.87 -8.76 8.26
C ARG A 226 -21.95 -9.79 8.92
N ALA A 227 -22.05 -9.94 10.23
CA ALA A 227 -21.42 -11.06 10.93
C ALA A 227 -21.93 -12.38 10.32
N ARG A 228 -21.01 -13.20 9.80
CA ARG A 228 -21.30 -14.56 9.33
C ARG A 228 -21.21 -15.54 10.49
#